data_AF-A0A6V8SL70-F1
#
_entry.id   AF-A0A6V8SL70-F1
#
_cell.length_a   1.000
_cell.length_b   1.000
_cell.length_c   1.000
_cell.angle_alpha   90.00
_cell.angle_beta   90.00
_cell.angle_gamma   90.00
#
_symmetry.space_group_name_H-M   'P 1'
#
loop_
_entity.id
_entity.type
_entity.pdbx_description
1 polymer ?
#
loop_
_entity_poly.entity_id
_entity_poly.type
_entity_poly.pdbx_seq_one_letter_code
_entity_poly.pdbx_strand_id
1 'polypeptide(L)' 'MNNINKNKCIVCGKTHENGIIISGKKICRNCEMNLIGCKSNTDFYKYYLSCIKKNVTPHILKNNYETSEYL' A
#
# COMPACT_ATOMS: atom_id res chain seq x y z
N MET A 1 -3.36 25.22 0.00
CA MET A 1 -2.94 24.12 0.90
C MET A 1 -2.40 22.96 0.05
N ASN A 2 -1.08 22.79 -0.01
CA ASN A 2 -0.46 21.78 -0.88
C ASN A 2 -0.39 20.41 -0.18
N ASN A 3 -1.24 19.47 -0.62
CA ASN A 3 -1.29 18.07 -0.17
C ASN A 3 -0.08 17.26 -0.72
N ILE A 4 1.15 17.60 -0.34
CA ILE A 4 2.40 17.07 -0.93
C ILE A 4 2.66 15.57 -0.62
N ASN A 5 1.91 14.96 0.30
CA ASN A 5 2.22 13.60 0.79
C ASN A 5 1.34 12.47 0.22
N LYS A 6 0.35 12.74 -0.64
CA LYS A 6 -0.58 11.70 -1.12
C LYS A 6 -0.04 10.77 -2.22
N ASN A 7 1.09 11.12 -2.84
CA ASN A 7 1.61 10.40 -4.02
C ASN A 7 2.89 9.59 -3.77
N LYS A 8 3.27 9.37 -2.51
CA LYS A 8 4.47 8.59 -2.17
C LYS A 8 4.14 7.11 -2.11
N CYS A 9 5.06 6.29 -2.63
CA CYS A 9 4.99 4.85 -2.50
C CYS A 9 5.13 4.44 -1.03
N ILE A 10 4.20 3.64 -0.50
CA ILE A 10 4.26 3.17 0.91
C ILE A 10 5.41 2.19 1.20
N VAL A 11 6.05 1.66 0.16
CA VAL A 11 7.17 0.71 0.28
C VAL A 11 8.51 1.43 0.26
N CYS A 12 8.76 2.28 -0.74
CA CYS A 12 10.07 2.94 -0.88
C CYS A 12 10.09 4.43 -0.49
N GLY A 13 8.94 5.02 -0.15
CA GLY A 13 8.81 6.43 0.25
C GLY A 13 8.98 7.45 -0.88
N LYS A 14 9.34 7.01 -2.09
CA LYS A 14 9.59 7.88 -3.25
C LYS A 14 8.30 8.26 -3.97
N THR A 15 8.31 9.45 -4.57
CA THR A 15 7.23 9.92 -5.44
C THR A 15 7.44 9.37 -6.84
N HIS A 16 6.43 8.69 -7.38
CA HIS A 16 6.45 8.14 -8.73
C HIS A 16 5.11 8.40 -9.41
N GLU A 17 5.10 8.53 -10.74
CA GLU A 17 3.86 8.74 -11.49
C GLU A 17 3.04 7.46 -11.61
N ASN A 18 3.70 6.31 -11.80
CA ASN A 18 3.03 5.03 -12.13
C ASN A 18 3.06 3.99 -11.00
N GLY A 19 2.13 3.03 -11.07
CA GLY A 19 2.00 1.89 -10.17
C GLY A 19 0.54 1.61 -9.82
N ILE A 20 0.30 0.91 -8.71
CA ILE A 20 -1.03 0.55 -8.23
C ILE A 20 -1.46 1.40 -7.03
N ILE A 21 -2.78 1.54 -6.86
CA ILE A 21 -3.39 2.22 -5.71
C ILE A 21 -4.31 1.23 -5.01
N ILE A 22 -4.10 1.02 -3.71
CA ILE A 22 -4.89 0.12 -2.87
C ILE A 22 -5.40 0.91 -1.67
N SER A 23 -6.73 1.02 -1.51
CA SER A 23 -7.37 1.78 -0.42
C SER A 23 -6.82 3.20 -0.24
N GLY A 24 -6.56 3.90 -1.36
CA GLY A 24 -5.99 5.25 -1.36
C GLY A 24 -4.49 5.34 -1.04
N LYS A 25 -3.79 4.21 -0.90
CA LYS A 25 -2.33 4.14 -0.75
C LYS A 25 -1.67 3.73 -2.05
N LYS A 26 -0.59 4.43 -2.43
CA LYS A 26 0.14 4.17 -3.67
C LYS A 26 1.30 3.21 -3.46
N ILE A 27 1.53 2.31 -4.41
CA ILE A 27 2.73 1.50 -4.54
C ILE A 27 3.27 1.75 -5.95
N CYS A 28 4.52 2.19 -6.07
CA CYS A 28 5.08 2.50 -7.38
C CYS A 28 5.32 1.23 -8.20
N ARG A 29 5.32 1.37 -9.53
CA ARG A 29 5.54 0.26 -10.48
C ARG A 29 6.79 -0.55 -10.16
N ASN A 30 7.88 0.09 -9.74
CA ASN A 30 9.11 -0.63 -9.40
C ASN A 30 8.92 -1.57 -8.19
N CYS A 31 8.23 -1.11 -7.14
CA CYS A 31 7.97 -1.94 -5.96
C CYS A 31 6.98 -3.07 -6.26
N GLU A 32 5.99 -2.82 -7.12
CA GLU A 32 5.06 -3.83 -7.61
C GLU A 32 5.78 -4.92 -8.43
N MET A 33 6.56 -4.53 -9.44
CA MET A 33 7.30 -5.48 -10.28
C MET A 33 8.33 -6.28 -9.46
N ASN A 34 8.99 -5.65 -8.49
CA ASN A 34 9.88 -6.34 -7.57
C ASN A 34 9.14 -7.41 -6.77
N LEU A 35 7.89 -7.16 -6.34
CA LEU A 35 7.10 -8.14 -5.61
C LEU A 35 6.72 -9.34 -6.49
N ILE A 36 6.32 -9.11 -7.74
CA ILE A 36 5.90 -10.18 -8.68
C ILE A 36 7.01 -11.23 -8.87
N GLY A 37 8.27 -10.79 -8.95
CA GLY A 37 9.43 -11.69 -9.05
C GLY A 37 9.95 -12.23 -7.71
N CYS A 38 9.35 -11.83 -6.59
CA CYS A 38 9.89 -12.10 -5.27
C CYS A 38 9.41 -13.44 -4.69
N LYS A 39 10.32 -14.21 -4.10
CA LYS A 39 9.95 -15.37 -3.29
C LYS A 39 9.43 -14.91 -1.92
N SER A 40 8.43 -15.62 -1.40
CA SER A 40 7.77 -15.32 -0.12
C SER A 40 8.68 -15.42 1.11
N ASN A 41 9.82 -16.11 1.00
CA ASN A 41 10.77 -16.29 2.09
C ASN A 41 11.84 -15.19 2.20
N THR A 42 11.81 -14.19 1.32
CA THR A 42 12.82 -13.12 1.29
C THR A 42 12.50 -11.99 2.27
N ASP A 43 13.55 -11.23 2.62
CA ASP A 43 13.40 -10.06 3.49
C ASP A 43 12.64 -8.93 2.80
N PHE A 44 12.76 -8.79 1.47
CA PHE A 44 11.95 -7.85 0.71
C PHE A 44 10.46 -8.17 0.81
N TYR A 45 10.07 -9.44 0.64
CA TYR A 45 8.66 -9.82 0.77
C TYR A 45 8.11 -9.54 2.17
N LYS A 46 8.87 -9.90 3.22
CA LYS A 46 8.50 -9.62 4.61
C LYS A 46 8.36 -8.12 4.87
N TYR A 47 9.30 -7.32 4.37
CA TYR A 47 9.26 -5.87 4.46
C TYR A 47 8.04 -5.30 3.75
N TYR A 48 7.79 -5.72 2.52
CA TYR A 48 6.62 -5.30 1.74
C TYR A 48 5.32 -5.62 2.50
N LEU A 49 5.19 -6.83 3.03
CA LEU A 49 4.04 -7.26 3.83
C LEU A 49 3.84 -6.36 5.06
N SER A 50 4.93 -5.95 5.72
CA SER A 50 4.87 -5.03 6.86
C SER A 50 4.32 -3.66 6.46
N CYS A 51 4.71 -3.14 5.29
CA CYS A 51 4.20 -1.89 4.75
C CYS A 51 2.69 -1.97 4.46
N ILE A 52 2.22 -3.08 3.87
CA ILE A 52 0.79 -3.32 3.61
C ILE A 52 0.01 -3.37 4.93
N LYS A 53 0.47 -4.16 5.90
CA LYS A 53 -0.18 -4.28 7.21
C LYS A 53 -0.28 -2.94 7.93
N LYS A 54 0.76 -2.11 7.84
CA LYS A 54 0.80 -0.80 8.51
C LYS A 54 -0.08 0.24 7.83
N ASN A 55 -0.15 0.24 6.50
CA ASN A 55 -0.74 1.36 5.75
C ASN A 55 -2.07 1.04 5.08
N VAL A 56 -2.35 -0.22 4.75
CA VAL A 56 -3.54 -0.62 3.99
C VAL A 56 -4.58 -1.28 4.89
N THR A 57 -4.17 -2.23 5.74
CA THR A 57 -5.08 -2.98 6.62
C THR A 57 -5.98 -2.08 7.49
N PRO A 58 -5.51 -1.00 8.14
CA PRO A 58 -6.38 -0.15 8.95
C PRO A 58 -7.51 0.50 8.14
N HIS A 59 -7.27 0.86 6.88
CA HIS A 59 -8.28 1.46 6.01
C HIS A 59 -9.30 0.43 5.53
N ILE A 60 -8.86 -0.79 5.23
CA ILE A 60 -9.77 -1.87 4.85
C ILE A 60 -10.68 -2.21 6.03
N LEU A 61 -10.11 -2.41 7.22
CA LEU A 61 -10.92 -2.77 8.37
C LEU A 61 -11.88 -1.61 8.72
N LYS A 62 -11.44 -0.35 8.68
CA LYS A 62 -12.30 0.83 8.88
C LYS A 62 -13.56 0.83 8.02
N ASN A 63 -13.41 0.59 6.73
CA ASN A 63 -14.54 0.59 5.81
C ASN A 63 -15.51 -0.60 6.05
N ASN A 64 -15.04 -1.72 6.61
CA ASN A 64 -15.89 -2.88 6.86
C ASN A 64 -16.81 -2.70 8.08
N TYR A 65 -16.46 -1.85 9.05
CA TYR A 65 -17.35 -1.55 10.18
C TYR A 65 -18.41 -0.50 9.81
N GLU A 66 -18.09 0.45 8.93
CA GLU A 66 -19.03 1.49 8.48
C GLU A 66 -20.11 0.94 7.54
N THR A 67 -19.90 -0.24 6.93
CA THR A 67 -20.91 -0.90 6.08
C THR A 67 -21.86 -1.82 6.86
N SER A 68 -21.57 -2.11 8.14
CA SER A 68 -22.44 -2.96 8.98
C SER A 68 -23.53 -2.19 9.74
N GLU A 69 -23.66 -0.88 9.52
CA GLU A 69 -24.68 -0.03 10.18
C GLU A 69 -25.97 0.12 9.33
N TYR A 70 -26.07 -0.61 8.21
CA TYR A 70 -27.21 -0.62 7.28
C TYR A 70 -27.69 -2.05 6.91
N LEU A 71 -27.51 -3.02 7.81
CA LEU A 71 -28.16 -4.35 7.76
C LEU A 71 -28.76 -4.65 9.13
#